data_AF-A0ABD0RX86-F1
#
_entry.id   AF-A0ABD0RX86-F1
#
_cell.length_a   1.000
_cell.length_b   1.000
_cell.length_c   1.000
_cell.angle_alpha   90.00
_cell.angle_beta   90.00
_cell.angle_gamma   90.00
#
_symmetry.space_group_name_H-M   'P 1'
#
loop_
_entity.id
_entity.type
_entity.pdbx_description
1 polymer ?
#
loop_
_entity_poly.entity_id
_entity_poly.type
_entity_poly.pdbx_seq_one_letter_code
_entity_poly.pdbx_strand_id
1 'polypeptide(L)'
;EVVPPDLLRPRSFTTVRGSTSLRREADTSRLSVSLCDLNLQQDDARLRLPPAPVACPIPQNSMNSQQSSLLPHTLECDLRFHQLRGAHIKTLNEQTVARSEHNREERTLVFTDRPLRIGETIFIKVIKSSPARSGSLSYGVTSCDPAVLRPSDLPYNPEALVDRKEFWAVCRVPTALQSGDILGFLVTQEGEVILSHNGNNVGMQVCVDNSRPLWMFFGLHGAVTQLRILG
;
A
#
# COMPACT_ATOMS: atom_id res chain seq x y z
N GLU A 1 45.41 24.83 25.96
CA GLU A 1 44.41 25.72 25.34
C GLU A 1 43.04 25.03 25.46
N VAL A 2 42.31 25.35 26.53
CA VAL A 2 40.96 25.96 26.53
C VAL A 2 39.80 24.95 26.45
N VAL A 3 39.26 24.63 27.65
CA VAL A 3 37.84 24.49 28.10
C VAL A 3 36.78 23.76 27.24
N PRO A 4 36.01 22.80 27.81
CA PRO A 4 34.64 22.42 27.43
C PRO A 4 33.58 22.88 28.49
N PRO A 5 32.28 22.52 28.40
CA PRO A 5 31.26 22.71 27.37
C PRO A 5 30.05 23.58 27.87
N ASP A 6 29.05 23.72 26.99
CA ASP A 6 27.60 23.80 27.29
C ASP A 6 26.87 25.09 27.76
N LEU A 7 25.64 25.20 27.21
CA LEU A 7 24.49 26.04 27.54
C LEU A 7 24.53 27.53 27.13
N LEU A 8 23.63 27.91 26.21
CA LEU A 8 22.39 28.64 26.53
C LEU A 8 21.60 29.00 25.25
N ARG A 9 20.33 28.54 25.20
CA ARG A 9 19.23 29.07 24.37
C ARG A 9 19.17 30.60 24.45
N PRO A 10 18.73 31.33 23.41
CA PRO A 10 17.29 31.64 23.23
C PRO A 10 16.91 31.82 21.73
N ARG A 11 15.67 31.86 21.22
CA ARG A 11 14.42 32.49 21.66
C ARG A 11 13.25 31.78 20.98
N SER A 12 12.19 31.56 21.74
CA SER A 12 10.83 31.34 21.26
C SER A 12 10.34 32.57 20.48
N PHE A 13 9.78 32.35 19.30
CA PHE A 13 8.85 33.28 18.65
C PHE A 13 7.52 32.55 18.46
N THR A 14 6.57 32.83 19.34
CA THR A 14 5.17 33.00 18.92
C THR A 14 5.13 34.31 18.11
N THR A 15 4.31 34.53 17.07
CA THR A 15 2.86 34.68 17.15
C THR A 15 2.25 35.01 15.76
N VAL A 16 0.97 34.64 15.58
CA VAL A 16 -0.11 35.24 14.73
C VAL A 16 -0.24 34.97 13.21
N ARG A 17 -1.38 34.32 12.91
CA ARG A 17 -2.33 34.39 11.77
C ARG A 17 -2.08 35.41 10.64
N GLY A 18 -2.37 34.97 9.40
CA GLY A 18 -2.85 35.85 8.34
C GLY A 18 -2.81 35.27 6.91
N SER A 19 -3.94 34.67 6.50
CA SER A 19 -4.56 34.73 5.16
C SER A 19 -3.74 34.51 3.87
N THR A 20 -4.10 33.43 3.16
CA THR A 20 -4.42 33.32 1.72
C THR A 20 -3.66 34.20 0.72
N SER A 21 -2.93 33.56 -0.20
CA SER A 21 -2.84 34.05 -1.58
C SER A 21 -2.79 32.88 -2.56
N LEU A 22 -3.81 32.86 -3.41
CA LEU A 22 -3.96 32.02 -4.58
C LEU A 22 -2.82 32.31 -5.56
N ARG A 23 -2.11 31.27 -6.00
CA ARG A 23 -1.46 31.31 -7.32
C ARG A 23 -1.82 30.09 -8.13
N ARG A 24 -2.38 30.41 -9.29
CA ARG A 24 -2.99 29.58 -10.32
C ARG A 24 -1.89 29.09 -11.27
N GLU A 25 -1.76 27.78 -11.47
CA GLU A 25 -1.10 27.12 -12.61
C GLU A 25 -1.65 25.68 -12.63
N ALA A 26 -2.67 25.38 -13.42
CA ALA A 26 -2.66 24.97 -14.83
C ALA A 26 -2.18 23.51 -15.02
N ASP A 27 -3.19 22.64 -15.18
CA ASP A 27 -3.21 21.36 -15.91
C ASP A 27 -2.13 20.29 -15.62
N THR A 28 -2.48 19.35 -14.74
CA THR A 28 -2.61 17.93 -15.13
C THR A 28 -3.77 17.29 -14.36
N SER A 29 -4.93 17.13 -14.99
CA SER A 29 -6.07 16.37 -14.46
C SER A 29 -5.75 14.88 -14.48
N ARG A 30 -4.98 14.40 -13.49
CA ARG A 30 -4.89 12.98 -13.14
C ARG A 30 -5.62 12.78 -11.82
N LEU A 31 -6.75 12.08 -11.89
CA LEU A 31 -7.59 11.75 -10.74
C LEU A 31 -6.83 10.76 -9.84
N SER A 32 -6.08 11.25 -8.86
CA SER A 32 -5.66 10.45 -7.72
C SER A 32 -6.85 10.34 -6.77
N VAL A 33 -7.67 9.31 -6.92
CA VAL A 33 -8.76 9.06 -5.98
C VAL A 33 -8.17 8.38 -4.76
N SER A 34 -8.04 9.10 -3.65
CA SER A 34 -7.73 8.48 -2.37
C SER A 34 -9.02 7.90 -1.78
N LEU A 35 -8.92 6.76 -1.08
CA LEU A 35 -10.08 6.15 -0.40
C LEU A 35 -10.74 7.11 0.62
N CYS A 36 -10.01 8.10 1.12
CA CYS A 36 -10.56 9.14 1.99
C CYS A 36 -11.46 10.15 1.26
N ASP A 37 -11.25 10.41 -0.03
CA ASP A 37 -12.02 11.40 -0.79
C ASP A 37 -13.47 10.94 -1.03
N LEU A 38 -13.70 9.63 -1.04
CA LEU A 38 -15.03 9.03 -1.15
C LEU A 38 -15.88 9.17 0.12
N ASN A 39 -15.28 9.55 1.25
CA ASN A 39 -15.96 9.65 2.54
C ASN A 39 -16.48 11.07 2.84
N LEU A 40 -16.07 12.09 2.05
CA LEU A 40 -16.36 13.51 2.33
C LEU A 40 -17.66 14.05 1.71
N GLN A 41 -18.37 13.30 0.87
CA GLN A 41 -19.60 13.80 0.24
C GLN A 41 -20.86 13.76 1.15
N GLN A 42 -20.75 13.29 2.39
CA GLN A 42 -21.93 13.00 3.21
C GLN A 42 -22.30 14.05 4.27
N ASP A 43 -21.54 15.15 4.41
CA ASP A 43 -21.69 16.05 5.58
C ASP A 43 -22.35 17.42 5.36
N ASP A 44 -22.72 17.83 4.14
CA ASP A 44 -23.17 19.22 3.88
C ASP A 44 -24.69 19.48 3.97
N ALA A 45 -25.47 18.62 4.64
CA ALA A 45 -26.93 18.77 4.73
C ALA A 45 -27.53 18.57 6.14
N ARG A 46 -26.85 19.01 7.20
CA ARG A 46 -27.34 18.87 8.59
C ARG A 46 -28.02 20.12 9.18
N LEU A 47 -28.94 20.73 8.44
CA LEU A 47 -29.89 21.67 9.05
C LEU A 47 -31.19 20.95 9.45
N ARG A 48 -31.29 20.68 10.76
CA ARG A 48 -32.50 20.46 11.58
C ARG A 48 -33.38 19.23 11.27
N LEU A 49 -33.00 18.07 11.80
CA LEU A 49 -33.89 16.93 12.03
C LEU A 49 -33.60 16.30 13.42
N PRO A 50 -34.60 15.64 14.06
CA PRO A 50 -34.47 15.06 15.41
C PRO A 50 -33.35 14.01 15.48
N PRO A 51 -32.84 13.65 16.68
CA PRO A 51 -31.73 12.70 16.80
C PRO A 51 -32.12 11.38 16.14
N ALA A 52 -31.47 11.08 15.02
CA ALA A 52 -31.62 9.82 14.32
C ALA A 52 -31.33 8.66 15.29
N PRO A 53 -32.01 7.50 15.15
CA PRO A 53 -31.62 6.32 15.91
C PRO A 53 -30.15 6.05 15.61
N VAL A 54 -29.37 5.73 16.64
CA VAL A 54 -27.95 5.37 16.53
C VAL A 54 -27.80 4.31 15.44
N ALA A 55 -27.43 4.75 14.23
CA ALA A 55 -27.22 3.86 13.12
C ALA A 55 -26.07 2.92 13.53
N CYS A 56 -26.31 1.61 13.48
CA CYS A 56 -25.24 0.65 13.65
C CYS A 56 -24.14 1.00 12.64
N PRO A 57 -22.90 1.28 13.06
CA PRO A 57 -21.84 1.62 12.14
C PRO A 57 -21.67 0.47 11.14
N ILE A 58 -21.63 0.80 9.85
CA ILE A 58 -21.46 -0.20 8.79
C ILE A 58 -20.11 -0.89 9.01
N PRO A 59 -20.03 -2.24 8.99
CA PRO A 59 -18.76 -2.94 9.12
C PRO A 59 -17.75 -2.49 8.06
N GLN A 60 -16.49 -2.28 8.45
CA GLN A 60 -15.44 -1.76 7.55
C GLN A 60 -15.32 -2.57 6.25
N ASN A 61 -15.41 -3.90 6.31
CA ASN A 61 -15.31 -4.76 5.12
C ASN A 61 -16.49 -4.58 4.15
N SER A 62 -17.66 -4.17 4.65
CA SER A 62 -18.80 -3.80 3.82
C SER A 62 -18.55 -2.46 3.12
N MET A 63 -18.01 -1.47 3.85
CA MET A 63 -17.61 -0.18 3.26
C MET A 63 -16.54 -0.37 2.17
N ASN A 64 -15.48 -1.14 2.47
CA ASN A 64 -14.42 -1.46 1.52
C ASN A 64 -14.97 -2.15 0.26
N SER A 65 -15.96 -3.04 0.42
CA SER A 65 -16.56 -3.74 -0.72
C SER A 65 -17.33 -2.78 -1.62
N GLN A 66 -18.14 -1.88 -1.04
CA GLN A 66 -18.83 -0.82 -1.77
C GLN A 66 -17.83 0.09 -2.49
N GLN A 67 -16.82 0.61 -1.79
CA GLN A 67 -15.81 1.49 -2.39
C GLN A 67 -15.03 0.81 -3.51
N SER A 68 -14.58 -0.44 -3.32
CA SER A 68 -13.86 -1.18 -4.35
C SER A 68 -14.67 -1.42 -5.61
N SER A 69 -16.00 -1.49 -5.50
CA SER A 69 -16.90 -1.66 -6.66
C SER A 69 -17.16 -0.38 -7.45
N LEU A 70 -16.84 0.78 -6.86
CA LEU A 70 -16.99 2.10 -7.49
C LEU A 70 -15.72 2.58 -8.20
N LEU A 71 -14.64 1.81 -8.12
CA LEU A 71 -13.38 2.16 -8.79
C LEU A 71 -13.59 2.13 -10.31
N PRO A 72 -13.15 3.17 -11.04
CA PRO A 72 -13.19 3.17 -12.49
C PRO A 72 -12.49 1.94 -13.06
N HIS A 73 -13.13 1.27 -14.03
CA HIS A 73 -12.52 0.13 -14.74
C HIS A 73 -11.18 0.45 -15.39
N THR A 74 -10.92 1.73 -15.67
CA THR A 74 -9.63 2.21 -16.19
C THR A 74 -8.50 2.06 -15.17
N LEU A 75 -8.77 2.23 -13.87
CA LEU A 75 -7.81 1.96 -12.80
C LEU A 75 -7.62 0.45 -12.62
N GLU A 76 -8.69 -0.34 -12.71
CA GLU A 76 -8.60 -1.80 -12.60
C GLU A 76 -7.73 -2.45 -13.69
N CYS A 77 -7.58 -1.82 -14.86
CA CYS A 77 -6.83 -2.37 -16.00
C CYS A 77 -5.37 -1.90 -16.08
N ASP A 78 -4.98 -0.86 -15.33
CA ASP A 78 -3.72 -0.14 -15.48
C ASP A 78 -2.53 -0.78 -14.74
N LEU A 79 -2.82 -1.73 -13.84
CA LEU A 79 -1.80 -2.47 -13.10
C LEU A 79 -2.25 -3.92 -12.85
N ARG A 80 -1.35 -4.87 -13.10
CA ARG A 80 -1.61 -6.30 -12.98
C ARG A 80 -0.47 -6.99 -12.23
N PHE A 81 -0.65 -8.26 -11.93
CA PHE A 81 0.46 -9.08 -11.46
C PHE A 81 1.32 -9.54 -12.65
N HIS A 82 2.64 -9.45 -12.51
CA HIS A 82 3.59 -9.98 -13.47
C HIS A 82 3.46 -11.51 -13.60
N GLN A 83 3.84 -12.05 -14.76
CA GLN A 83 3.81 -13.50 -15.00
C GLN A 83 4.79 -14.27 -14.11
N LEU A 84 5.95 -13.67 -13.82
CA LEU A 84 6.89 -14.19 -12.83
C LEU A 84 6.22 -14.19 -11.45
N ARG A 85 6.21 -15.37 -10.84
CA ARG A 85 5.67 -15.61 -9.52
C ARG A 85 6.34 -16.81 -8.89
N GLY A 86 6.26 -16.88 -7.57
CA GLY A 86 6.72 -18.02 -6.81
C GLY A 86 5.93 -19.28 -7.14
N ALA A 87 6.59 -20.44 -7.01
CA ALA A 87 6.06 -21.74 -7.42
C ALA A 87 4.74 -22.12 -6.73
N HIS A 88 4.43 -21.56 -5.56
CA HIS A 88 3.20 -21.88 -4.81
C HIS A 88 2.07 -20.88 -5.04
N ILE A 89 2.24 -19.94 -5.97
CA ILE A 89 1.20 -19.01 -6.39
C ILE A 89 0.47 -19.55 -7.61
N LYS A 90 -0.84 -19.36 -7.62
CA LYS A 90 -1.78 -19.56 -8.72
C LYS A 90 -2.35 -18.21 -9.13
N THR A 91 -2.30 -17.90 -10.41
CA THR A 91 -2.92 -16.71 -11.00
C THR A 91 -4.35 -17.10 -11.34
N LEU A 92 -5.32 -16.42 -10.74
CA LEU A 92 -6.74 -16.65 -10.99
C LEU A 92 -7.22 -15.79 -12.16
N ASN A 93 -6.73 -14.56 -12.22
CA ASN A 93 -6.83 -13.63 -13.34
C ASN A 93 -5.67 -12.63 -13.25
N GLU A 94 -5.58 -11.68 -14.18
CA GLU A 94 -4.45 -10.76 -14.28
C GLU A 94 -4.24 -9.90 -13.02
N GLN A 95 -5.31 -9.56 -12.29
CA GLN A 95 -5.23 -8.78 -11.05
C GLN A 95 -5.34 -9.62 -9.79
N THR A 96 -5.54 -10.94 -9.86
CA THR A 96 -5.85 -11.77 -8.68
C THR A 96 -4.96 -13.00 -8.62
N VAL A 97 -4.28 -13.14 -7.49
CA VAL A 97 -3.38 -14.27 -7.21
C VAL A 97 -3.81 -14.96 -5.92
N ALA A 98 -3.58 -16.26 -5.87
CA ALA A 98 -3.87 -17.09 -4.72
C ALA A 98 -2.70 -18.04 -4.42
N ARG A 99 -2.40 -18.24 -3.15
CA ARG A 99 -1.59 -19.35 -2.66
C ARG A 99 -2.51 -20.51 -2.30
N SER A 100 -2.11 -21.74 -2.61
CA SER A 100 -2.85 -22.91 -2.11
C SER A 100 -2.69 -23.05 -0.60
N GLU A 101 -3.80 -23.31 0.11
CA GLU A 101 -3.80 -23.53 1.56
C GLU A 101 -3.05 -24.78 2.02
N HIS A 102 -2.89 -25.76 1.12
CA HIS A 102 -2.19 -27.02 1.41
C HIS A 102 -0.71 -26.99 1.04
N ASN A 103 -0.29 -25.98 0.27
CA ASN A 103 1.12 -25.81 -0.07
C ASN A 103 1.85 -25.12 1.07
N ARG A 104 3.14 -25.41 1.15
CA ARG A 104 4.03 -24.73 2.08
C ARG A 104 4.06 -23.22 1.80
N GLU A 105 4.31 -22.43 2.84
CA GLU A 105 4.16 -20.96 2.83
C GLU A 105 5.36 -20.21 2.22
N GLU A 106 6.22 -20.97 1.54
CA GLU A 106 7.40 -20.53 0.81
C GLU A 106 7.14 -20.29 -0.67
N ARG A 107 8.04 -19.55 -1.32
CA ARG A 107 8.00 -19.30 -2.76
C ARG A 107 6.64 -18.73 -3.17
N THR A 108 6.21 -17.69 -2.44
CA THR A 108 4.90 -17.05 -2.57
C THR A 108 4.98 -15.63 -3.12
N LEU A 109 6.12 -15.26 -3.69
CA LEU A 109 6.37 -13.93 -4.23
C LEU A 109 5.56 -13.67 -5.49
N VAL A 110 5.01 -12.47 -5.60
CA VAL A 110 4.39 -11.90 -6.80
C VAL A 110 4.85 -10.48 -6.98
N PHE A 111 4.81 -9.99 -8.21
CA PHE A 111 5.32 -8.66 -8.58
C PHE A 111 4.24 -7.89 -9.34
N THR A 112 4.31 -6.57 -9.32
CA THR A 112 3.58 -5.76 -10.31
C THR A 112 4.16 -6.02 -11.71
N ASP A 113 3.30 -5.95 -12.74
CA ASP A 113 3.69 -6.19 -14.12
C ASP A 113 4.50 -5.04 -14.75
N ARG A 114 4.44 -3.85 -14.14
CA ARG A 114 5.22 -2.67 -14.52
C ARG A 114 5.81 -1.96 -13.30
N PRO A 115 6.77 -1.04 -13.51
CA PRO A 115 7.21 -0.14 -12.47
C PRO A 115 6.08 0.76 -11.95
N LEU A 116 6.25 1.20 -10.71
CA LEU A 116 5.48 2.26 -10.09
C LEU A 116 5.77 3.58 -10.78
N ARG A 117 4.74 4.39 -10.95
CA ARG A 117 4.90 5.80 -11.30
C ARG A 117 5.14 6.61 -10.03
N ILE A 118 5.89 7.70 -10.15
CA ILE A 118 6.16 8.58 -9.01
C ILE A 118 4.84 9.14 -8.47
N GLY A 119 4.62 9.03 -7.16
CA GLY A 119 3.39 9.49 -6.51
C GLY A 119 2.17 8.57 -6.74
N GLU A 120 2.35 7.42 -7.40
CA GLU A 120 1.29 6.44 -7.59
C GLU A 120 1.03 5.67 -6.29
N THR A 121 -0.24 5.52 -5.94
CA THR A 121 -0.67 4.65 -4.85
C THR A 121 -1.27 3.38 -5.44
N ILE A 122 -0.75 2.22 -5.06
CA ILE A 122 -1.34 0.93 -5.42
C ILE A 122 -2.26 0.46 -4.30
N PHE A 123 -3.46 0.03 -4.67
CA PHE A 123 -4.40 -0.59 -3.76
C PHE A 123 -4.45 -2.11 -3.92
N ILE A 124 -4.21 -2.83 -2.82
CA ILE A 124 -4.33 -4.28 -2.73
C ILE A 124 -5.48 -4.64 -1.80
N LYS A 125 -6.43 -5.42 -2.32
CA LYS A 125 -7.49 -6.03 -1.51
C LYS A 125 -7.08 -7.43 -1.06
N VAL A 126 -7.23 -7.70 0.23
CA VAL A 126 -7.13 -9.04 0.80
C VAL A 126 -8.44 -9.78 0.53
N ILE A 127 -8.43 -10.70 -0.44
CA ILE A 127 -9.64 -11.45 -0.81
C ILE A 127 -9.89 -12.57 0.17
N LYS A 128 -8.84 -13.29 0.56
CA LYS A 128 -8.93 -14.43 1.49
C LYS A 128 -7.84 -14.36 2.54
N SER A 129 -8.27 -14.24 3.78
CA SER A 129 -7.47 -14.37 4.99
C SER A 129 -8.11 -15.36 5.95
N SER A 130 -7.29 -16.17 6.63
CA SER A 130 -7.72 -17.10 7.67
C SER A 130 -7.10 -16.70 9.01
N PRO A 131 -7.90 -16.22 9.98
CA PRO A 131 -7.39 -15.84 11.30
C PRO A 131 -6.89 -17.04 12.12
N ALA A 132 -7.17 -18.27 11.69
CA ALA A 132 -6.69 -19.49 12.34
C ALA A 132 -5.20 -19.80 12.04
N ARG A 133 -4.57 -19.10 11.08
CA ARG A 133 -3.15 -19.25 10.78
C ARG A 133 -2.38 -18.00 11.19
N SER A 134 -1.21 -18.20 11.80
CA SER A 134 -0.28 -17.11 12.07
C SER A 134 0.47 -16.70 10.81
N GLY A 135 0.76 -15.41 10.67
CA GLY A 135 1.51 -14.84 9.56
C GLY A 135 0.78 -13.64 8.94
N SER A 136 1.55 -12.83 8.24
CA SER A 136 1.09 -11.57 7.64
C SER A 136 1.50 -11.50 6.17
N LEU A 137 1.10 -10.43 5.50
CA LEU A 137 1.57 -10.09 4.17
C LEU A 137 2.97 -9.47 4.26
N SER A 138 3.92 -10.03 3.53
CA SER A 138 5.19 -9.33 3.23
C SER A 138 4.98 -8.49 1.98
N TYR A 139 5.63 -7.33 1.91
CA TYR A 139 5.62 -6.47 0.73
C TYR A 139 6.97 -5.76 0.60
N GLY A 140 7.18 -5.08 -0.51
CA GLY A 140 8.39 -4.31 -0.67
C GLY A 140 8.58 -3.82 -2.08
N VAL A 141 9.67 -3.10 -2.30
CA VAL A 141 10.03 -2.56 -3.61
C VAL A 141 11.40 -3.04 -4.04
N THR A 142 11.57 -3.15 -5.35
CA THR A 142 12.83 -3.55 -5.97
C THR A 142 13.10 -2.76 -7.23
N SER A 143 14.37 -2.50 -7.53
CA SER A 143 14.78 -2.00 -8.84
C SER A 143 15.14 -3.13 -9.81
N CYS A 144 14.95 -4.39 -9.39
CA CYS A 144 15.16 -5.57 -10.23
C CYS A 144 13.91 -5.81 -11.06
N ASP A 145 14.03 -5.69 -12.38
CA ASP A 145 12.93 -5.98 -13.29
C ASP A 145 12.50 -7.47 -13.16
N PRO A 146 11.24 -7.78 -12.82
CA PRO A 146 10.78 -9.16 -12.73
C PRO A 146 10.83 -9.91 -14.08
N ALA A 147 10.95 -9.22 -15.22
CA ALA A 147 11.11 -9.85 -16.52
C ALA A 147 12.50 -10.49 -16.72
N VAL A 148 13.52 -10.07 -15.97
CA VAL A 148 14.88 -10.64 -16.07
C VAL A 148 15.12 -11.81 -15.11
N LEU A 149 14.19 -12.03 -14.18
CA LEU A 149 14.27 -13.09 -13.18
C LEU A 149 13.54 -14.35 -13.66
N ARG A 150 14.08 -15.52 -13.28
CA ARG A 150 13.44 -16.82 -13.47
C ARG A 150 12.75 -17.26 -12.18
N PRO A 151 11.74 -18.15 -12.24
CA PRO A 151 11.12 -18.72 -11.04
C PRO A 151 12.12 -19.38 -10.09
N SER A 152 13.21 -19.96 -10.63
CA SER A 152 14.31 -20.55 -9.85
C SER A 152 15.14 -19.53 -9.07
N ASP A 153 15.12 -18.27 -9.48
CA ASP A 153 15.89 -17.20 -8.86
C ASP A 153 15.17 -16.62 -7.64
N LEU A 154 13.86 -16.92 -7.49
CA LEU A 154 13.06 -16.45 -6.38
C LEU A 154 13.38 -17.25 -5.11
N PRO A 155 13.69 -16.57 -3.99
CA PRO A 155 14.00 -17.24 -2.75
C PRO A 155 12.77 -17.92 -2.16
N TYR A 156 13.06 -18.79 -1.20
CA TYR A 156 12.05 -19.48 -0.41
C TYR A 156 11.25 -18.51 0.46
N ASN A 157 11.93 -17.57 1.11
CA ASN A 157 11.35 -16.54 1.96
C ASN A 157 11.74 -15.15 1.45
N PRO A 158 10.84 -14.14 1.51
CA PRO A 158 11.16 -12.77 1.09
C PRO A 158 12.33 -12.14 1.83
N GLU A 159 12.60 -12.53 3.08
CA GLU A 159 13.74 -11.99 3.85
C GLU A 159 15.08 -12.26 3.17
N ALA A 160 15.23 -13.39 2.47
CA ALA A 160 16.48 -13.72 1.77
C ALA A 160 16.72 -12.84 0.52
N LEU A 161 15.79 -11.93 0.18
CA LEU A 161 16.01 -10.96 -0.89
C LEU A 161 17.04 -9.90 -0.49
N VAL A 162 17.17 -9.56 0.79
CA VAL A 162 18.07 -8.49 1.26
C VAL A 162 19.55 -8.86 1.11
N ASP A 163 19.85 -10.16 1.07
CA ASP A 163 21.22 -10.68 0.89
C ASP A 163 21.66 -10.71 -0.58
N ARG A 164 20.76 -10.36 -1.50
CA ARG A 164 21.05 -10.38 -2.94
C ARG A 164 21.76 -9.10 -3.37
N LYS A 165 22.43 -9.18 -4.52
CA LYS A 165 23.14 -8.05 -5.14
C LYS A 165 22.21 -6.99 -5.72
N GLU A 166 20.96 -7.35 -6.06
CA GLU A 166 20.00 -6.38 -6.58
C GLU A 166 19.36 -5.58 -5.43
N PHE A 167 18.72 -4.46 -5.74
CA PHE A 167 18.08 -3.64 -4.73
C PHE A 167 16.76 -4.25 -4.26
N TRP A 168 16.63 -4.52 -2.97
CA TRP A 168 15.42 -5.06 -2.36
C TRP A 168 15.15 -4.38 -1.01
N ALA A 169 14.01 -3.72 -0.89
CA ALA A 169 13.49 -3.23 0.38
C ALA A 169 12.30 -4.09 0.78
N VAL A 170 12.41 -4.81 1.90
CA VAL A 170 11.40 -5.77 2.36
C VAL A 170 10.76 -5.27 3.65
N CYS A 171 9.43 -5.26 3.69
CA CYS A 171 8.62 -4.88 4.84
C CYS A 171 7.54 -5.95 5.11
N ARG A 172 6.89 -5.84 6.27
CA ARG A 172 5.73 -6.65 6.64
C ARG A 172 4.60 -5.77 7.10
N VAL A 173 3.37 -6.18 6.81
CA VAL A 173 2.19 -5.47 7.31
C VAL A 173 2.12 -5.69 8.83
N PRO A 174 2.14 -4.60 9.63
CA PRO A 174 2.26 -4.70 11.09
C PRO A 174 0.97 -5.18 11.77
N THR A 175 -0.17 -5.06 11.09
CA THR A 175 -1.48 -5.44 11.59
C THR A 175 -1.93 -6.79 11.02
N ALA A 176 -2.77 -7.50 11.78
CA ALA A 176 -3.41 -8.71 11.30
C ALA A 176 -4.45 -8.36 10.23
N LEU A 177 -4.38 -9.04 9.09
CA LEU A 177 -5.24 -8.77 7.94
C LEU A 177 -6.47 -9.67 7.90
N GLN A 178 -7.61 -9.08 7.57
CA GLN A 178 -8.89 -9.75 7.39
C GLN A 178 -9.31 -9.78 5.92
N SER A 179 -10.15 -10.75 5.57
CA SER A 179 -10.79 -10.77 4.25
C SER A 179 -11.65 -9.52 4.07
N GLY A 180 -11.39 -8.75 3.02
CA GLY A 180 -12.04 -7.48 2.74
C GLY A 180 -11.19 -6.25 3.04
N ASP A 181 -10.08 -6.39 3.76
CA ASP A 181 -9.14 -5.29 4.00
C ASP A 181 -8.54 -4.76 2.69
N ILE A 182 -8.32 -3.46 2.64
CA ILE A 182 -7.65 -2.77 1.54
C ILE A 182 -6.40 -2.08 2.08
N LEU A 183 -5.26 -2.37 1.46
CA LEU A 183 -3.99 -1.74 1.73
C LEU A 183 -3.64 -0.79 0.59
N GLY A 184 -3.23 0.42 0.90
CA GLY A 184 -2.70 1.37 -0.07
C GLY A 184 -1.21 1.55 0.16
N PHE A 185 -0.42 1.43 -0.91
CA PHE A 185 1.02 1.60 -0.88
C PHE A 185 1.43 2.73 -1.79
N LEU A 186 2.10 3.74 -1.24
CA LEU A 186 2.58 4.91 -1.95
C LEU A 186 4.10 4.95 -1.90
N VAL A 187 4.74 5.21 -3.03
CA VAL A 187 6.16 5.61 -3.07
C VAL A 187 6.23 7.08 -3.45
N THR A 188 6.71 7.90 -2.52
CA THR A 188 6.83 9.36 -2.73
C THR A 188 8.00 9.70 -3.64
N GLN A 189 8.07 10.96 -4.06
CA GLN A 189 9.19 11.46 -4.85
C GLN A 189 10.51 11.47 -4.05
N GLU A 190 10.42 11.54 -2.73
CA GLU A 190 11.52 11.48 -1.78
C GLU A 190 11.97 10.03 -1.49
N GLY A 191 11.32 9.04 -2.09
CA GLY A 191 11.63 7.63 -1.89
C GLY A 191 11.05 7.05 -0.60
N GLU A 192 10.04 7.69 -0.01
CA GLU A 192 9.36 7.15 1.17
C GLU A 192 8.29 6.14 0.74
N VAL A 193 8.34 4.93 1.29
CA VAL A 193 7.29 3.93 1.13
C VAL A 193 6.29 4.10 2.27
N ILE A 194 5.08 4.56 1.96
CA ILE A 194 4.01 4.82 2.93
C ILE A 194 2.94 3.74 2.80
N LEU A 195 2.48 3.23 3.95
CA LEU A 195 1.38 2.27 4.03
C LEU A 195 0.11 2.96 4.53
N SER A 196 -1.02 2.57 3.96
CA SER A 196 -2.36 2.84 4.47
C SER A 196 -3.15 1.55 4.60
N HIS A 197 -4.05 1.49 5.57
CA HIS A 197 -4.94 0.35 5.84
C HIS A 197 -6.36 0.88 5.99
N ASN A 198 -7.24 0.47 5.07
CA ASN A 198 -8.65 0.87 5.03
C ASN A 198 -8.84 2.40 5.02
N GLY A 199 -8.00 3.09 4.23
CA GLY A 199 -8.00 4.56 4.13
C GLY A 199 -7.27 5.28 5.26
N ASN A 200 -6.88 4.58 6.34
CA ASN A 200 -6.11 5.18 7.43
C ASN A 200 -4.61 5.13 7.12
N ASN A 201 -3.91 6.25 7.30
CA ASN A 201 -2.47 6.31 7.16
C ASN A 201 -1.80 5.51 8.30
N VAL A 202 -1.05 4.47 7.96
CA VAL A 202 -0.26 3.66 8.90
C VAL A 202 1.13 4.29 9.12
N GLY A 203 1.62 5.04 8.14
CA GLY A 203 2.85 5.81 8.20
C GLY A 203 3.92 5.35 7.21
N MET A 204 5.04 6.07 7.20
CA MET A 204 6.24 5.69 6.48
C MET A 204 6.82 4.39 7.05
N GLN A 205 7.16 3.47 6.16
CA GLN A 205 7.64 2.13 6.48
C GLN A 205 9.15 2.01 6.25
N VAL A 206 9.64 2.56 5.13
CA VAL A 206 11.05 2.54 4.75
C VAL A 206 11.35 3.64 3.74
N CYS A 207 12.59 4.14 3.72
CA CYS A 207 13.12 5.00 2.66
C CYS A 207 13.92 4.16 1.66
N VAL A 208 13.71 4.40 0.36
CA VAL A 208 14.32 3.65 -0.74
C VAL A 208 14.95 4.58 -1.76
N ASP A 209 15.97 4.09 -2.46
CA ASP A 209 16.49 4.76 -3.63
C ASP A 209 15.52 4.58 -4.80
N ASN A 210 14.90 5.67 -5.24
CA ASN A 210 13.96 5.71 -6.36
C ASN A 210 14.59 6.33 -7.63
N SER A 211 15.92 6.43 -7.70
CA SER A 211 16.65 6.88 -8.90
C SER A 211 16.47 5.94 -10.10
N ARG A 212 15.99 4.71 -9.86
CA ARG A 212 15.65 3.71 -10.86
C ARG A 212 14.15 3.36 -10.78
N PRO A 213 13.55 2.87 -11.87
CA PRO A 213 12.19 2.32 -11.81
C PRO A 213 12.09 1.25 -10.72
N LEU A 214 11.04 1.34 -9.91
CA LEU A 214 10.77 0.41 -8.82
C LEU A 214 9.54 -0.42 -9.15
N TRP A 215 9.59 -1.73 -8.90
CA TRP A 215 8.45 -2.62 -8.92
C TRP A 215 8.02 -2.93 -7.49
N MET A 216 6.73 -3.07 -7.28
CA MET A 216 6.20 -3.61 -6.03
C MET A 216 6.22 -5.14 -6.07
N PHE A 217 6.48 -5.75 -4.93
CA PHE A 217 6.31 -7.18 -4.75
C PHE A 217 5.57 -7.49 -3.45
N PHE A 218 4.95 -8.67 -3.42
CA PHE A 218 4.19 -9.16 -2.28
C PHE A 218 4.51 -10.63 -2.02
N GLY A 219 4.61 -11.01 -0.74
CA GLY A 219 4.76 -12.39 -0.28
C GLY A 219 3.57 -12.80 0.57
N LEU A 220 2.80 -13.78 0.10
CA LEU A 220 1.63 -14.27 0.82
C LEU A 220 2.06 -15.31 1.86
N HIS A 221 1.82 -15.05 3.15
CA HIS A 221 2.15 -15.97 4.24
C HIS A 221 0.98 -16.18 5.19
N GLY A 222 0.96 -17.34 5.86
CA GLY A 222 0.07 -17.59 6.98
C GLY A 222 -1.41 -17.38 6.66
N ALA A 223 -1.99 -16.41 7.36
CA ALA A 223 -3.38 -16.02 7.24
C ALA A 223 -3.76 -15.65 5.80
N VAL A 224 -2.92 -14.85 5.12
CA VAL A 224 -3.23 -14.28 3.80
C VAL A 224 -2.96 -15.31 2.70
N THR A 225 -3.99 -15.60 1.90
CA THR A 225 -3.92 -16.58 0.81
C THR A 225 -4.39 -16.08 -0.53
N GLN A 226 -5.08 -14.96 -0.60
CA GLN A 226 -5.52 -14.42 -1.88
C GLN A 226 -5.52 -12.90 -1.85
N LEU A 227 -4.93 -12.30 -2.88
CA LEU A 227 -4.81 -10.86 -3.08
C LEU A 227 -5.39 -10.48 -4.43
N ARG A 228 -5.91 -9.25 -4.50
CA ARG A 228 -6.32 -8.60 -5.75
C ARG A 228 -5.75 -7.19 -5.82
N ILE A 229 -5.14 -6.83 -6.95
CA ILE A 229 -4.84 -5.44 -7.30
C ILE A 229 -6.16 -4.75 -7.70
N LEU A 230 -6.40 -3.57 -7.15
CA LEU A 230 -7.55 -2.74 -7.47
C LEU A 230 -7.22 -1.59 -8.45
N GLY A 231 -5.94 -1.22 -8.55
CA GLY A 231 -5.43 -0.07 -9.29
C GLY A 231 -4.27 0.56 -8.57
#